data_AF-A0A0A2MK43-F1
#
_entry.id   AF-A0A0A2MK43-F1
#
_cell.length_a   1.000
_cell.length_b   1.000
_cell.length_c   1.000
_cell.angle_alpha   90.00
_cell.angle_beta   90.00
_cell.angle_gamma   90.00
#
_symmetry.space_group_name_H-M   'P 1'
#
loop_
_entity.id
_entity.type
_entity.pdbx_description
1 polymer ?
#
loop_
_entity_poly.entity_id
_entity_poly.type
_entity_poly.pdbx_seq_one_letter_code
_entity_poly.pdbx_strand_id
1 'polypeptide(L)'
;MKHLPTLLVALSLFSCKQEEKNQPTYQQAGDAAVAEGDVANLSPEAKLGQEIFDGKGNCYSCHKPDQKVIGPSIQEIANIYKAKKGNMVSFLKGNEEPIVDPEMFETMRTNLILTKTFTDEELKGVEAYMYSFGK
;
A
#
# COMPACT_ATOMS: atom_id res chain seq x y z
N MET A 1 11.54 66.75 -7.77
CA MET A 1 12.08 65.86 -6.72
C MET A 1 12.27 66.66 -5.43
N LYS A 2 11.29 66.57 -4.53
CA LYS A 2 11.32 66.88 -3.08
C LYS A 2 9.90 66.67 -2.58
N HIS A 3 9.58 65.46 -2.14
CA HIS A 3 8.29 65.09 -1.57
C HIS A 3 8.44 64.93 -0.06
N LEU A 4 7.75 65.76 0.72
CA LEU A 4 7.23 65.44 2.05
C LEU A 4 6.09 66.43 2.35
N PRO A 5 4.88 65.94 2.66
CA PRO A 5 4.46 65.96 4.06
C PRO A 5 3.69 64.71 4.50
N THR A 6 3.89 64.38 5.77
CA THR A 6 3.13 63.50 6.67
C THR A 6 1.63 63.76 6.67
N LEU A 7 0.81 62.70 6.69
CA LEU A 7 -0.54 62.72 7.24
C LEU A 7 -0.83 61.44 8.03
N LEU A 8 -1.17 61.63 9.30
CA LEU A 8 -1.52 60.65 10.31
C LEU A 8 -3.05 60.64 10.43
N VAL A 9 -3.72 59.49 10.21
CA VAL A 9 -5.12 59.26 10.64
C VAL A 9 -5.27 57.82 11.11
N ALA A 10 -5.97 57.69 12.24
CA ALA A 10 -6.03 56.53 13.11
C ALA A 10 -7.21 55.57 12.83
N LEU A 11 -7.01 54.33 13.31
CA LEU A 11 -7.91 53.31 13.85
C LEU A 11 -9.36 53.17 13.33
N SER A 12 -9.69 51.94 12.93
CA SER A 12 -10.99 51.30 13.24
C SER A 12 -10.79 49.79 13.38
N LEU A 13 -11.26 49.25 14.51
CA LEU A 13 -11.23 47.84 14.90
C LEU A 13 -12.35 47.07 14.20
N PHE A 14 -12.06 45.88 13.68
CA PHE A 14 -13.07 44.83 13.50
C PHE A 14 -12.58 43.53 14.13
N SER A 15 -13.47 42.97 14.95
CA SER A 15 -13.29 41.86 15.87
C SER A 15 -13.93 40.59 15.30
N CYS A 16 -13.50 39.45 15.87
CA CYS A 16 -14.06 38.09 15.81
C CYS A 16 -13.64 37.25 14.59
N LYS A 17 -13.38 35.93 14.66
CA LYS A 17 -13.24 34.91 15.72
C LYS A 17 -13.25 33.58 14.95
N GLN A 18 -12.18 32.78 14.98
CA GLN A 18 -12.28 31.30 14.96
C GLN A 18 -10.91 30.69 15.28
N GLU A 19 -10.82 30.01 16.41
CA GLU A 19 -9.79 28.99 16.65
C GLU A 19 -10.27 27.70 15.98
N GLU A 20 -9.49 27.09 15.08
CA GLU A 20 -9.60 25.67 14.75
C GLU A 20 -8.22 25.03 14.57
N LYS A 21 -8.18 23.76 14.96
CA LYS A 21 -7.04 22.99 15.44
C LYS A 21 -6.02 22.68 14.35
N ASN A 22 -4.76 22.73 14.76
CA ASN A 22 -3.61 22.18 14.06
C ASN A 22 -3.77 20.64 13.94
N GLN A 23 -4.13 20.16 12.75
CA GLN A 23 -3.98 18.76 12.34
C GLN A 23 -2.79 18.68 11.39
N PRO A 24 -1.84 17.75 11.59
CA PRO A 24 -0.78 17.53 10.63
C PRO A 24 -1.40 16.91 9.37
N THR A 25 -1.43 17.71 8.32
CA THR A 25 -1.68 17.26 6.96
C THR A 25 -0.49 16.40 6.54
N TYR A 26 -0.70 15.09 6.42
CA TYR A 26 0.23 14.21 5.71
C TYR A 26 0.08 14.47 4.22
N GLN A 27 0.80 15.46 3.72
CA GLN A 27 1.16 15.56 2.31
C GLN A 27 2.43 14.76 2.10
N GLN A 28 2.32 13.66 1.35
CA GLN A 28 2.86 13.55 -0.01
C GLN A 28 3.09 12.07 -0.30
N ALA A 29 2.14 11.47 -1.03
CA ALA A 29 2.39 10.27 -1.80
C ALA A 29 3.51 10.60 -2.80
N GLY A 30 4.70 10.08 -2.53
CA GLY A 30 5.82 10.15 -3.44
C GLY A 30 5.62 9.13 -4.55
N ASP A 31 5.67 9.61 -5.79
CA ASP A 31 6.07 8.92 -7.01
C ASP A 31 6.76 7.57 -6.75
N ALA A 32 5.98 6.50 -6.70
CA ALA A 32 6.44 5.20 -7.12
C ALA A 32 5.97 5.09 -8.57
N ALA A 33 6.91 5.18 -9.51
CA ALA A 33 6.68 4.80 -10.90
C ALA A 33 6.31 3.31 -10.91
N VAL A 34 5.02 3.03 -10.71
CA VAL A 34 4.38 1.78 -11.06
C VAL A 34 4.47 1.67 -12.57
N ALA A 35 4.96 0.53 -13.06
CA ALA A 35 4.85 0.19 -14.47
C ALA A 35 3.37 0.30 -14.85
N GLU A 36 3.02 1.33 -15.62
CA GLU A 36 1.64 1.73 -15.95
C GLU A 36 0.88 0.75 -16.87
N GLY A 37 1.32 -0.50 -16.95
CA GLY A 37 0.75 -1.48 -17.88
C GLY A 37 -0.56 -2.13 -17.42
N ASP A 38 -0.68 -2.51 -16.15
CA ASP A 38 -1.68 -3.53 -15.75
C ASP A 38 -2.57 -3.18 -14.54
N VAL A 39 -2.25 -2.13 -13.76
CA VAL A 39 -3.04 -1.75 -12.57
C VAL A 39 -4.34 -0.99 -12.88
N ALA A 40 -4.49 -0.44 -14.08
CA ALA A 40 -5.67 0.36 -14.45
C ALA A 40 -6.97 -0.47 -14.60
N ASN A 41 -6.88 -1.80 -14.73
CA ASN A 41 -8.02 -2.69 -15.00
C ASN A 41 -8.28 -3.74 -13.92
N LEU A 42 -7.84 -3.50 -12.67
CA LEU A 42 -8.12 -4.42 -11.57
C LEU A 42 -9.64 -4.56 -11.30
N SER A 43 -10.07 -5.78 -10.99
CA SER A 43 -11.41 -6.04 -10.45
C SER A 43 -11.59 -5.35 -9.09
N PRO A 44 -12.83 -5.11 -8.62
CA PRO A 44 -13.05 -4.56 -7.28
C PRO A 44 -12.34 -5.37 -6.17
N GLU A 45 -12.38 -6.70 -6.26
CA GLU A 45 -11.68 -7.61 -5.35
C GLU A 45 -10.17 -7.37 -5.35
N ALA A 46 -9.56 -7.26 -6.54
CA ALA A 46 -8.12 -7.02 -6.67
C ALA A 46 -7.72 -5.61 -6.26
N LYS A 47 -8.62 -4.62 -6.38
CA LYS A 47 -8.40 -3.26 -5.85
C LYS A 47 -8.37 -3.24 -4.33
N LEU A 48 -9.32 -3.92 -3.67
CA LEU A 48 -9.27 -4.15 -2.23
C LEU A 48 -7.96 -4.85 -1.85
N GLY A 49 -7.58 -5.88 -2.61
CA GLY A 49 -6.31 -6.57 -2.44
C GLY A 49 -5.10 -5.65 -2.49
N GLN A 50 -5.04 -4.77 -3.48
CA GLN A 50 -3.99 -3.77 -3.62
C GLN A 50 -3.94 -2.84 -2.42
N GLU A 51 -5.07 -2.29 -1.98
CA GLU A 51 -5.15 -1.41 -0.81
C GLU A 51 -4.64 -2.08 0.46
N ILE A 52 -4.99 -3.36 0.67
CA ILE A 52 -4.48 -4.13 1.81
C ILE A 52 -2.99 -4.42 1.65
N PHE A 53 -2.56 -4.82 0.46
CA PHE A 53 -1.18 -5.20 0.17
C PHE A 53 -0.21 -4.02 0.33
N ASP A 54 -0.58 -2.85 -0.17
CA ASP A 54 0.23 -1.63 -0.09
C ASP A 54 0.08 -0.92 1.27
N GLY A 55 -1.10 -1.04 1.90
CA GLY A 55 -1.44 -0.40 3.17
C GLY A 55 -1.13 -1.26 4.39
N LYS A 56 -2.18 -1.79 5.03
CA LYS A 56 -2.04 -2.45 6.34
C LYS A 56 -1.19 -3.72 6.31
N GLY A 57 -1.03 -4.37 5.16
CA GLY A 57 -0.13 -5.49 4.95
C GLY A 57 1.33 -5.07 4.72
N ASN A 58 1.55 -3.86 4.19
CA ASN A 58 2.87 -3.32 3.82
C ASN A 58 3.73 -4.32 3.02
N CYS A 59 3.09 -5.18 2.23
CA CYS A 59 3.70 -6.29 1.51
C CYS A 59 4.61 -5.79 0.38
N TYR A 60 4.27 -4.64 -0.22
CA TYR A 60 5.03 -4.01 -1.30
C TYR A 60 6.45 -3.60 -0.91
N SER A 61 6.72 -3.45 0.39
CA SER A 61 8.07 -3.18 0.90
C SER A 61 9.05 -4.32 0.60
N CYS A 62 8.56 -5.56 0.56
CA CYS A 62 9.37 -6.77 0.35
C CYS A 62 9.09 -7.48 -0.98
N HIS A 63 7.91 -7.28 -1.55
CA HIS A 63 7.44 -7.97 -2.75
C HIS A 63 7.10 -6.97 -3.86
N LYS A 64 8.03 -6.79 -4.81
CA LYS A 64 7.80 -5.95 -5.99
C LYS A 64 7.09 -6.72 -7.10
N PRO A 65 6.40 -6.04 -8.04
CA PRO A 65 5.68 -6.69 -9.13
C PRO A 65 6.50 -7.72 -9.92
N ASP A 66 7.71 -7.35 -10.33
CA ASP A 66 8.48 -8.01 -11.39
C ASP A 66 9.93 -8.37 -11.00
N GLN A 67 10.34 -8.05 -9.77
CA GLN A 67 11.70 -8.27 -9.31
C GLN A 67 11.75 -8.76 -7.86
N LYS A 68 12.73 -9.62 -7.57
CA LYS A 68 13.07 -10.01 -6.20
C LYS A 68 13.81 -8.87 -5.53
N VAL A 69 13.37 -8.48 -4.32
CA VAL A 69 14.10 -7.53 -3.47
C VAL A 69 14.50 -8.19 -2.16
N ILE A 70 13.56 -8.31 -1.22
CA ILE A 70 13.70 -9.09 0.00
C ILE A 70 12.96 -10.42 -0.20
N GLY A 71 11.69 -10.33 -0.60
CA GLY A 71 10.89 -11.46 -1.03
C GLY A 71 10.90 -11.65 -2.55
N PRO A 72 10.45 -12.82 -3.03
CA PRO A 72 10.21 -13.07 -4.45
C PRO A 72 9.23 -12.07 -5.04
N SER A 73 9.28 -11.90 -6.37
CA SER A 73 8.36 -10.99 -7.07
C SER A 73 6.91 -11.47 -6.97
N ILE A 74 5.95 -10.55 -7.06
CA ILE A 74 4.52 -10.88 -7.08
C ILE A 74 4.21 -11.81 -8.25
N GLN A 75 4.78 -11.52 -9.43
CA GLN A 75 4.63 -12.34 -10.62
C GLN A 75 5.14 -13.77 -10.42
N GLU A 76 6.32 -13.94 -9.81
CA GLU A 76 6.88 -15.25 -9.50
C GLU A 76 5.99 -16.04 -8.55
N ILE A 77 5.54 -15.40 -7.46
CA ILE A 77 4.63 -16.00 -6.49
C ILE A 77 3.37 -16.48 -7.20
N ALA A 78 2.72 -15.60 -7.97
CA ALA A 78 1.48 -15.91 -8.68
C ALA A 78 1.65 -17.09 -9.64
N ASN A 79 2.72 -17.10 -10.43
CA ASN A 79 3.00 -18.18 -11.38
C ASN A 79 3.23 -19.52 -10.68
N ILE A 80 3.97 -19.54 -9.58
CA ILE A 80 4.22 -20.77 -8.81
C ILE A 80 2.93 -21.30 -8.17
N TYR A 81 2.12 -20.43 -7.58
CA TYR A 81 0.83 -20.82 -6.99
C TYR A 81 -0.12 -21.39 -8.05
N LYS A 82 -0.20 -20.78 -9.24
CA LYS A 82 -0.96 -21.35 -10.37
C LYS A 82 -0.42 -22.72 -10.78
N ALA A 83 0.88 -22.84 -11.01
CA ALA A 83 1.51 -24.08 -11.49
C ALA A 83 1.38 -25.24 -10.50
N LYS A 84 1.56 -24.96 -9.20
CA LYS A 84 1.47 -25.96 -8.13
C LYS A 84 0.05 -26.16 -7.60
N LYS A 85 -0.94 -25.41 -8.11
CA LYS A 85 -2.32 -25.39 -7.60
C LYS A 85 -2.37 -25.13 -6.08
N GLY A 86 -1.51 -24.23 -5.62
CA GLY A 86 -1.38 -23.89 -4.20
C GLY A 86 -2.56 -23.06 -3.71
N ASN A 87 -2.81 -23.10 -2.40
CA ASN A 87 -3.84 -22.31 -1.76
C ASN A 87 -3.21 -21.11 -1.03
N MET A 88 -3.23 -19.93 -1.66
CA MET A 88 -2.56 -18.74 -1.13
C MET A 88 -3.22 -18.25 0.15
N VAL A 89 -4.54 -18.26 0.22
CA VAL A 89 -5.29 -17.90 1.44
C VAL A 89 -4.96 -18.85 2.60
N SER A 90 -4.86 -20.16 2.35
CA SER A 90 -4.48 -21.14 3.39
C SER A 90 -3.04 -20.90 3.90
N PHE A 91 -2.11 -20.60 2.99
CA PHE A 91 -0.74 -20.21 3.36
C PHE A 91 -0.68 -18.91 4.17
N LEU A 92 -1.42 -17.88 3.76
CA LEU A 92 -1.50 -16.60 4.49
C LEU A 92 -2.16 -16.78 5.88
N LYS A 93 -2.98 -17.82 6.07
CA LYS A 93 -3.49 -18.23 7.39
C LYS A 93 -2.48 -19.07 8.18
N GLY A 94 -1.33 -19.41 7.62
CA GLY A 94 -0.30 -20.23 8.22
C GLY A 94 -0.65 -21.72 8.30
N ASN A 95 -1.52 -22.20 7.40
CA ASN A 95 -1.99 -23.58 7.36
C ASN A 95 -1.31 -24.42 6.25
N GLU A 96 -0.39 -23.83 5.49
CA GLU A 96 0.37 -24.50 4.43
C GLU A 96 1.86 -24.23 4.60
N GLU A 97 2.68 -25.16 4.11
CA GLU A 97 4.12 -24.97 3.97
C GLU A 97 4.46 -23.98 2.84
N PRO A 98 5.60 -23.26 2.91
CA PRO A 98 6.04 -22.37 1.85
C PRO A 98 6.36 -23.16 0.57
N ILE A 99 5.72 -22.79 -0.56
CA ILE A 99 5.94 -23.46 -1.85
C ILE A 99 6.78 -22.67 -2.85
N VAL A 100 7.10 -21.41 -2.52
CA VAL A 100 7.83 -20.46 -3.40
C VAL A 100 9.32 -20.46 -3.07
N ASP A 101 9.69 -20.03 -1.86
CA ASP A 101 11.09 -19.93 -1.40
C ASP A 101 11.19 -20.47 0.05
N PRO A 102 11.25 -21.82 0.22
CA PRO A 102 11.25 -22.45 1.55
C PRO A 102 12.48 -22.07 2.39
N GLU A 103 13.63 -21.84 1.75
CA GLU A 103 14.88 -21.49 2.44
C GLU A 103 14.80 -20.10 3.06
N MET A 104 14.11 -19.16 2.41
CA MET A 104 13.91 -17.80 2.90
C MET A 104 12.63 -17.62 3.71
N PHE A 105 11.87 -18.68 3.96
CA PHE A 105 10.56 -18.59 4.60
C PHE A 105 10.60 -17.94 5.99
N GLU A 106 11.64 -18.19 6.79
CA GLU A 106 11.77 -17.61 8.13
C GLU A 106 11.77 -16.07 8.11
N THR A 107 12.19 -15.45 7.00
CA THR A 107 12.10 -13.98 6.82
C THR A 107 10.66 -13.52 6.64
N MET A 108 9.82 -14.31 5.98
CA MET A 108 8.40 -14.02 5.78
C MET A 108 7.52 -14.48 6.96
N ARG A 109 7.95 -15.49 7.72
CA ARG A 109 7.14 -16.19 8.73
C ARG A 109 6.50 -15.26 9.75
N THR A 110 7.23 -14.26 10.24
CA THR A 110 6.71 -13.28 11.21
C THR A 110 5.53 -12.48 10.64
N ASN A 111 5.53 -12.19 9.33
CA ASN A 111 4.43 -11.48 8.68
C ASN A 111 3.14 -12.30 8.64
N LEU A 112 3.19 -13.63 8.81
CA LEU A 112 1.98 -14.45 8.93
C LEU A 112 1.16 -14.17 10.19
N ILE A 113 1.77 -13.55 11.22
CA ILE A 113 1.02 -13.07 12.38
C ILE A 113 0.02 -11.99 11.96
N LEU A 114 0.45 -11.09 11.07
CA LEU A 114 -0.37 -10.00 10.55
C LEU A 114 -1.48 -10.53 9.65
N THR A 115 -1.17 -11.40 8.69
CA THR A 115 -2.16 -11.90 7.72
C THR A 115 -3.24 -12.77 8.38
N LYS A 116 -2.96 -13.41 9.51
CA LYS A 116 -3.97 -14.11 10.34
C LYS A 116 -5.02 -13.18 10.96
N THR A 117 -4.76 -11.88 11.02
CA THR A 117 -5.74 -10.89 11.51
C THR A 117 -6.68 -10.38 10.42
N PHE A 118 -6.41 -10.72 9.15
CA PHE A 118 -7.23 -10.29 8.02
C PHE A 118 -8.50 -11.12 7.92
N THR A 119 -9.57 -10.50 7.42
CA THR A 119 -10.81 -11.21 7.12
C THR A 119 -10.62 -12.13 5.90
N ASP A 120 -11.53 -13.07 5.72
CA ASP A 120 -11.52 -13.94 4.55
C ASP A 120 -11.63 -13.15 3.24
N GLU A 121 -12.44 -12.09 3.24
CA GLU A 121 -12.59 -11.16 2.11
C GLU A 121 -11.28 -10.42 1.81
N GLU A 122 -10.58 -9.91 2.83
CA GLU A 122 -9.30 -9.23 2.64
C GLU A 122 -8.22 -10.17 2.12
N LEU A 123 -8.17 -11.41 2.62
CA LEU A 123 -7.24 -12.42 2.13
C LEU A 123 -7.53 -12.82 0.67
N LYS A 124 -8.82 -12.88 0.30
CA LYS A 124 -9.24 -13.12 -1.09
C LYS A 124 -8.92 -11.95 -2.00
N GLY A 125 -9.06 -10.72 -1.51
CA GLY A 125 -8.59 -9.51 -2.18
C GLY A 125 -7.09 -9.60 -2.47
N VAL A 126 -6.27 -9.86 -1.44
CA VAL A 126 -4.81 -9.99 -1.59
C VAL A 126 -4.47 -11.08 -2.60
N GLU A 127 -5.10 -12.26 -2.52
CA GLU A 127 -4.92 -13.33 -3.50
C GLU A 127 -5.27 -12.88 -4.93
N ALA A 128 -6.39 -12.19 -5.12
CA ALA A 128 -6.80 -11.67 -6.42
C ALA A 128 -5.82 -10.62 -6.97
N TYR A 129 -5.32 -9.73 -6.12
CA TYR A 129 -4.28 -8.77 -6.49
C TYR A 129 -3.00 -9.48 -6.91
N MET A 130 -2.52 -10.45 -6.13
CA MET A 130 -1.34 -11.24 -6.46
C MET A 130 -1.49 -11.93 -7.82
N TYR A 131 -2.63 -12.56 -8.08
CA TYR A 131 -2.88 -13.25 -9.35
C TYR A 131 -3.01 -12.33 -10.57
N SER A 132 -3.26 -11.03 -10.37
CA SER A 132 -3.30 -10.07 -11.48
C SER A 132 -1.95 -9.90 -12.20
N PHE A 133 -0.84 -10.31 -11.57
CA PHE A 133 0.51 -10.27 -12.16
C PHE A 133 0.96 -11.61 -12.76
N GLY A 134 0.21 -12.69 -12.49
CA GLY A 134 0.52 -14.03 -13.00
C GLY A 134 0.09 -14.16 -14.46
N LYS A 135 0.97 -14.72 -15.30
CA LYS A 135 0.64 -15.03 -16.70
C LYS A 135 -0.13 -16.34 -16.83
#